data_AF-A0A2T8HN17-F1
#
_entry.id   AF-A0A2T8HN17-F1
#
_cell.length_a   1.000
_cell.length_b   1.000
_cell.length_c   1.000
_cell.angle_alpha   90.00
_cell.angle_beta   90.00
_cell.angle_gamma   90.00
#
_symmetry.space_group_name_H-M   'P 1'
#
loop_
_entity.id
_entity.type
_entity.pdbx_description
1 polymer ?
#
loop_
_entity_poly.entity_id
_entity_poly.type
_entity_poly.pdbx_seq_one_letter_code
_entity_poly.pdbx_strand_id
1 'polypeptide(L)'
;MNYNEITLSQLKKWTDIPKVVNELHDETWFVAIDDHPVGVGLFKKDKCIMAIVGEDEEHQKVIGHSSNDSHADELLIEDALKLAFVTYLRSIKGDKI
;
A
#
# COMPACT_ATOMS: atom_id res chain seq x y z
N MET A 1 -3.60 4.12 15.42
CA MET A 1 -4.22 2.79 15.14
C MET A 1 -3.15 1.72 15.35
N ASN A 2 -3.44 0.48 15.78
CA ASN A 2 -2.37 -0.52 15.97
C ASN A 2 -2.04 -1.24 14.64
N TYR A 3 -1.06 -0.72 13.90
CA TYR A 3 -0.64 -1.30 12.62
C TYR A 3 0.03 -2.68 12.73
N ASN A 4 0.43 -3.09 13.94
CA ASN A 4 1.09 -4.37 14.16
C ASN A 4 0.18 -5.57 13.95
N GLU A 5 -1.13 -5.40 14.11
CA GLU A 5 -2.14 -6.46 14.02
C GLU A 5 -2.87 -6.49 12.68
N ILE A 6 -2.55 -5.57 11.77
CA ILE A 6 -3.17 -5.50 10.45
C ILE A 6 -2.70 -6.66 9.59
N THR A 7 -3.65 -7.30 8.91
CA THR A 7 -3.43 -8.38 7.95
C THR A 7 -3.93 -7.98 6.55
N LEU A 8 -3.38 -8.58 5.50
CA LEU A 8 -3.75 -8.27 4.11
C LEU A 8 -5.24 -8.46 3.81
N SER A 9 -5.91 -9.41 4.48
CA SER A 9 -7.33 -9.70 4.27
C SER A 9 -8.26 -8.60 4.79
N GLN A 10 -7.77 -7.75 5.70
CA GLN A 10 -8.51 -6.61 6.23
C GLN A 10 -8.41 -5.38 5.33
N LEU A 11 -7.39 -5.32 4.48
CA LEU A 11 -7.13 -4.17 3.61
C LEU A 11 -8.04 -4.19 2.39
N LYS A 12 -8.80 -3.11 2.23
CA LYS A 12 -9.64 -2.86 1.06
C LYS A 12 -9.08 -1.70 0.25
N LYS A 13 -9.31 -1.73 -1.06
CA LYS A 13 -9.05 -0.57 -1.94
C LYS A 13 -9.88 0.60 -1.42
N TRP A 14 -9.23 1.73 -1.21
CA TRP A 14 -9.93 2.96 -0.88
C TRP A 14 -10.40 3.61 -2.18
N THR A 15 -11.71 3.62 -2.40
CA THR A 15 -12.34 3.90 -3.70
C THR A 15 -12.55 5.37 -4.02
N ASP A 16 -12.25 6.27 -3.08
CA ASP A 16 -12.49 7.72 -3.24
C ASP A 16 -11.39 8.44 -4.03
N ILE A 17 -10.36 7.73 -4.49
CA ILE A 17 -9.25 8.32 -5.22
C ILE A 17 -9.12 7.69 -6.61
N PRO A 18 -9.03 8.49 -7.69
CA PRO A 18 -8.89 7.98 -9.05
C PRO A 18 -7.61 7.14 -9.19
N LYS A 19 -7.72 6.06 -9.98
CA LYS A 19 -6.63 5.13 -10.32
C LYS A 19 -5.36 5.87 -10.71
N VAL A 20 -4.22 5.44 -10.16
CA VAL A 20 -2.89 5.98 -10.51
C VAL A 20 -2.36 5.39 -11.82
N VAL A 21 -2.84 4.21 -12.25
CA VAL A 21 -2.38 3.56 -13.49
C VAL A 21 -3.51 2.73 -14.11
N ASN A 22 -3.66 2.81 -15.44
CA ASN A 22 -4.55 1.93 -16.21
C ASN A 22 -3.73 0.75 -16.76
N GLU A 23 -4.26 -0.47 -16.60
CA GLU A 23 -3.87 -1.69 -17.32
C GLU A 23 -2.56 -2.40 -16.92
N LEU A 24 -2.33 -2.63 -15.62
CA LEU A 24 -1.36 -3.63 -15.15
C LEU A 24 -2.07 -4.78 -14.41
N HIS A 25 -1.47 -5.98 -14.46
CA HIS A 25 -2.03 -7.19 -13.85
C HIS A 25 -2.09 -7.10 -12.31
N ASP A 26 -1.16 -6.32 -11.75
CA ASP A 26 -1.11 -5.93 -10.36
C ASP A 26 -1.26 -4.40 -10.28
N GLU A 27 -2.17 -3.92 -9.42
CA GLU A 27 -2.54 -2.51 -9.31
C GLU A 27 -2.16 -1.97 -7.93
N THR A 28 -1.52 -0.80 -7.87
CA THR A 28 -1.26 -0.09 -6.61
C THR A 28 -2.43 0.81 -6.25
N TRP A 29 -2.94 0.67 -5.02
CA TRP A 29 -4.07 1.42 -4.49
C TRP A 29 -3.77 1.98 -3.11
N PHE A 30 -4.43 3.07 -2.73
CA PHE A 30 -4.56 3.39 -1.32
C PHE A 30 -5.41 2.33 -0.62
N VAL A 31 -5.02 1.98 0.60
CA VAL A 31 -5.73 0.97 1.39
C VAL A 31 -6.41 1.59 2.60
N ALA A 32 -7.58 1.07 2.93
CA ALA A 32 -8.37 1.49 4.07
C ALA A 32 -8.85 0.30 4.91
N ILE A 33 -9.09 0.57 6.19
CA ILE A 33 -9.81 -0.29 7.14
C ILE A 33 -10.97 0.53 7.68
N ASP A 34 -12.18 0.00 7.59
CA ASP A 34 -13.42 0.68 8.02
C ASP A 34 -13.47 2.14 7.51
N ASP A 35 -13.16 2.33 6.22
CA ASP A 35 -13.10 3.61 5.50
C ASP A 35 -12.05 4.63 5.98
N HIS A 36 -11.17 4.22 6.89
CA HIS A 36 -10.01 5.02 7.28
C HIS A 36 -8.80 4.64 6.45
N PRO A 37 -8.20 5.58 5.69
CA PRO A 37 -7.00 5.28 4.93
C PRO A 37 -5.82 5.03 5.87
N VAL A 38 -5.10 3.94 5.60
CA VAL A 38 -4.02 3.43 6.46
C VAL A 38 -2.70 3.24 5.73
N GLY A 39 -2.67 3.41 4.41
CA GLY A 39 -1.44 3.31 3.60
C GLY A 39 -1.68 3.00 2.14
N VAL A 40 -0.75 2.25 1.54
CA VAL A 40 -0.79 1.79 0.14
C VAL A 40 -0.67 0.27 0.05
N GLY A 41 -1.28 -0.33 -0.97
CA GLY A 41 -1.26 -1.77 -1.20
C GLY A 41 -1.17 -2.12 -2.67
N LEU A 42 -0.46 -3.20 -2.95
CA LEU A 42 -0.44 -3.87 -4.24
C LEU A 42 -1.54 -4.92 -4.27
N PHE A 43 -2.39 -4.84 -5.28
CA PHE A 43 -3.54 -5.71 -5.48
C PHE A 43 -3.38 -6.55 -6.73
N LYS A 44 -3.56 -7.86 -6.56
CA LYS A 44 -3.76 -8.77 -7.69
C LYS A 44 -5.24 -9.06 -7.81
N LYS A 45 -5.88 -8.53 -8.86
CA LYS A 45 -7.34 -8.41 -8.97
C LYS A 45 -7.88 -7.57 -7.80
N ASP A 46 -8.55 -8.17 -6.82
CA ASP A 46 -9.10 -7.50 -5.63
C ASP A 46 -8.50 -8.01 -4.31
N LYS A 47 -7.42 -8.79 -4.37
CA LYS A 47 -6.71 -9.25 -3.19
C LYS A 47 -5.45 -8.43 -2.97
N CYS A 48 -5.32 -7.83 -1.80
CA CYS A 48 -4.08 -7.19 -1.37
C CYS A 48 -3.03 -8.29 -1.16
N ILE A 49 -1.91 -8.23 -1.86
CA ILE A 49 -0.82 -9.21 -1.78
C ILE A 49 0.41 -8.66 -1.04
N MET A 50 0.58 -7.34 -1.06
CA MET A 50 1.60 -6.62 -0.32
C MET A 50 1.06 -5.23 0.03
N ALA A 51 1.44 -4.66 1.17
CA ALA A 51 1.06 -3.32 1.57
C ALA A 51 2.12 -2.66 2.45
N ILE A 52 2.15 -1.34 2.41
CA ILE A 52 2.85 -0.51 3.38
C ILE A 52 1.79 0.32 4.11
N VAL A 53 1.74 0.15 5.42
CA VAL A 53 0.80 0.86 6.30
C VAL A 53 1.56 1.56 7.40
N GLY A 54 1.05 2.71 7.88
CA GLY A 54 1.73 3.46 8.93
C GLY A 54 1.21 4.88 9.09
N GLU A 55 1.70 5.55 10.12
CA GLU A 55 1.38 6.95 10.41
C GLU A 55 2.33 7.91 9.70
N ASP A 56 3.61 7.52 9.56
CA ASP A 56 4.69 8.29 8.94
C ASP A 56 5.78 7.33 8.39
N GLU A 57 6.87 7.87 7.86
CA GLU A 57 7.99 7.09 7.30
C GLU A 57 8.77 6.27 8.36
N GLU A 58 8.82 6.71 9.61
CA GLU A 58 9.54 6.05 10.70
C GLU A 58 8.71 4.92 11.34
N HIS A 59 7.38 5.06 11.31
CA HIS A 59 6.40 4.15 11.89
C HIS A 59 5.59 3.39 10.80
N GLN A 60 6.25 3.07 9.68
CA GLN A 60 5.67 2.25 8.62
C GLN A 60 5.95 0.76 8.82
N LYS A 61 5.07 -0.09 8.27
CA LYS A 61 5.18 -1.54 8.29
C LYS A 61 4.85 -2.10 6.91
N VAL A 62 5.75 -2.93 6.39
CA VAL A 62 5.49 -3.76 5.21
C VAL A 62 4.73 -5.02 5.65
N ILE A 63 3.66 -5.34 4.95
CA ILE A 63 2.82 -6.52 5.18
C ILE A 63 2.73 -7.30 3.88
N GLY A 64 2.97 -8.61 3.92
CA GLY A 64 2.89 -9.47 2.75
C GLY A 64 4.20 -9.59 1.99
N HIS A 65 4.14 -10.31 0.86
CA HIS A 65 5.27 -10.60 -0.01
C HIS A 65 4.75 -10.74 -1.44
N SER A 66 5.50 -10.24 -2.42
CA SER A 66 5.15 -10.42 -3.82
C SER A 66 5.50 -11.85 -4.20
N SER A 67 4.55 -12.64 -4.69
CA SER A 67 4.77 -14.04 -5.09
C SER A 67 5.60 -14.18 -6.39
N ASN A 68 6.49 -13.25 -6.69
CA ASN A 68 7.35 -13.30 -7.87
C ASN A 68 8.60 -14.13 -7.55
N ASP A 69 8.98 -15.03 -8.46
CA ASP A 69 10.09 -15.98 -8.26
C ASP A 69 11.48 -15.32 -8.23
N SER A 70 11.58 -14.01 -8.47
CA SER A 70 12.83 -13.24 -8.48
C SER A 70 12.86 -12.22 -7.36
N HIS A 71 13.84 -12.35 -6.45
CA HIS A 71 14.09 -11.40 -5.37
C HIS A 71 14.36 -9.97 -5.87
N ALA A 72 14.91 -9.83 -7.08
CA ALA A 72 15.15 -8.51 -7.68
C ALA A 72 13.83 -7.79 -8.03
N ASP A 73 12.82 -8.53 -8.49
CA ASP A 73 11.51 -7.95 -8.83
C ASP A 73 10.74 -7.58 -7.57
N GLU A 74 10.89 -8.35 -6.50
CA GLU A 74 10.33 -8.04 -5.19
C GLU A 74 10.86 -6.70 -4.64
N LEU A 75 12.19 -6.49 -4.67
CA LEU A 75 12.80 -5.24 -4.21
C LEU A 75 12.29 -4.03 -5.01
N LEU A 76 12.14 -4.18 -6.33
CA LEU A 76 11.59 -3.14 -7.19
C LEU A 76 10.13 -2.81 -6.83
N ILE A 77 9.33 -3.83 -6.53
CA ILE A 77 7.94 -3.66 -6.08
C ILE A 77 7.87 -2.95 -4.74
N GLU A 78 8.72 -3.34 -3.78
CA GLU A 78 8.79 -2.69 -2.47
C GLU A 78 9.17 -1.21 -2.59
N ASP A 79 10.17 -0.88 -3.41
CA ASP A 79 10.61 0.50 -3.60
C ASP A 79 9.53 1.34 -4.30
N ALA A 80 8.81 0.77 -5.27
CA ALA A 80 7.66 1.42 -5.88
C ALA A 80 6.53 1.67 -4.86
N LEU A 81 6.27 0.71 -3.97
CA LEU A 81 5.30 0.86 -2.88
C LEU A 81 5.73 1.91 -1.85
N LYS A 82 7.01 1.99 -1.49
CA LYS A 82 7.54 3.04 -0.60
C LYS A 82 7.30 4.43 -1.20
N LEU A 83 7.57 4.60 -2.49
CA LEU A 83 7.31 5.87 -3.18
C LEU A 83 5.81 6.23 -3.17
N ALA A 84 4.94 5.24 -3.37
CA ALA A 84 3.50 5.44 -3.25
C ALA A 84 3.08 5.80 -1.81
N PHE A 85 3.71 5.19 -0.80
CA PHE A 85 3.45 5.49 0.62
C PHE A 85 3.82 6.92 1.00
N VAL A 86 4.98 7.41 0.55
CA VAL A 86 5.37 8.83 0.74
C VAL A 86 4.35 9.76 0.09
N THR A 87 3.85 9.40 -1.09
CA THR A 87 2.79 10.15 -1.76
C THR A 87 1.49 10.13 -0.95
N TYR A 88 1.11 8.98 -0.39
CA TYR A 88 -0.02 8.86 0.53
C TYR A 88 0.11 9.80 1.73
N LEU A 89 1.26 9.82 2.41
CA LEU A 89 1.48 10.69 3.57
C LEU A 89 1.29 12.17 3.20
N ARG A 90 1.88 12.60 2.09
CA ARG A 90 1.77 13.99 1.62
C ARG A 90 0.34 14.36 1.20
N SER A 91 -0.32 13.49 0.45
CA SER A 91 -1.63 13.78 -0.14
C SER A 91 -2.80 13.61 0.85
N ILE A 92 -2.72 12.64 1.76
CA ILE A 92 -3.84 12.24 2.61
C ILE A 92 -3.62 12.64 4.06
N LYS A 93 -2.43 12.41 4.60
CA LYS A 93 -2.09 12.85 5.97
C LYS A 93 -1.76 14.35 6.01
N GLY A 94 -1.54 14.98 4.85
CA GLY A 94 -1.15 16.37 4.76
C GLY A 94 0.26 16.60 5.29
N ASP A 95 1.09 15.55 5.29
CA ASP A 95 2.43 15.59 5.84
C ASP A 95 3.30 16.53 5.00
N LYS A 96 3.78 17.59 5.63
CA LYS A 96 4.69 18.58 5.08
C LYS A 96 5.99 18.40 5.84
N ILE A 97 6.87 17.57 5.29
CA ILE A 97 8.25 17.39 5.74
C ILE A 97 8.87 18.73 6.16
#